data_AF-A0A5M8I8N3-F1
#
_entry.id   AF-A0A5M8I8N3-F1
#
_cell.length_a   1.000
_cell.length_b   1.000
_cell.length_c   1.000
_cell.angle_alpha   90.00
_cell.angle_beta   90.00
_cell.angle_gamma   90.00
#
_symmetry.space_group_name_H-M   'P 1'
#
loop_
_entity.id
_entity.type
_entity.pdbx_description
1 polymer ?
#
loop_
_entity_poly.entity_id
_entity_poly.type
_entity_poly.pdbx_seq_one_letter_code
_entity_poly.pdbx_strand_id
1 'polypeptide(L)'
;MKAITQAIQVMLAPVKKTYDDAVPEIDPEELYGVNDPEEYLRPEPDVILEATGGLLCHQRLLLGYYEPMGETGKIVLCAMNLKDFFWGLMAKAFKDGIPFRKSDFNAAASLVAYQTYYHELFHYDADVIKSLFGSQYDCDKEEALAVAHSYRSLSAARKSYQQSMNPELFSHLMDHAFRYTSPGYRDWRNVNDDQAFKRALLRYINPANSNRLANNGVPMEDLLYGMLGSVKAGTALIEETVI
;
A
#
# COMPACT_ATOMS: atom_id res chain seq x y z
N MET A 1 -13.13 3.42 4.13
CA MET A 1 -13.65 4.33 3.08
C MET A 1 -13.39 5.80 3.37
N LYS A 2 -13.86 6.39 4.49
CA LYS A 2 -13.62 7.82 4.79
C LYS A 2 -12.13 8.22 4.75
N ALA A 3 -11.25 7.40 5.35
CA ALA A 3 -9.80 7.64 5.36
C ALA A 3 -9.16 7.66 3.95
N ILE A 4 -9.60 6.78 3.04
CA ILE A 4 -9.05 6.76 1.68
C ILE A 4 -9.48 8.02 0.92
N THR A 5 -10.76 8.42 1.05
CA THR A 5 -11.28 9.63 0.41
C THR A 5 -10.54 10.89 0.87
N GLN A 6 -10.29 11.03 2.17
CA GLN A 6 -9.59 12.20 2.70
C GLN A 6 -8.09 12.18 2.36
N ALA A 7 -7.43 11.01 2.31
CA ALA A 7 -6.06 10.92 1.80
C ALA A 7 -5.97 11.37 0.33
N ILE A 8 -6.91 10.95 -0.52
CA ILE A 8 -7.02 11.41 -1.91
C ILE A 8 -7.22 12.93 -1.98
N GLN A 9 -8.08 13.48 -1.12
CA GLN A 9 -8.28 14.94 -1.06
C GLN A 9 -7.00 15.69 -0.68
N VAL A 10 -6.22 15.19 0.28
CA VAL A 10 -4.93 15.81 0.66
C VAL A 10 -3.92 15.74 -0.48
N MET A 11 -3.78 14.60 -1.16
CA MET A 11 -2.86 14.45 -2.31
C MET A 11 -3.18 15.45 -3.43
N LEU A 12 -4.47 15.62 -3.72
CA LEU A 12 -4.97 16.49 -4.78
C LEU A 12 -5.17 17.94 -4.34
N ALA A 13 -5.08 18.23 -3.04
CA ALA A 13 -5.18 19.59 -2.55
C ALA A 13 -4.04 20.42 -3.16
N PRO A 14 -4.33 21.60 -3.72
CA PRO A 14 -3.31 22.47 -4.26
C PRO A 14 -2.22 22.68 -3.20
N VAL A 15 -0.96 22.61 -3.62
CA VAL A 15 0.14 23.03 -2.77
C VAL A 15 -0.17 24.49 -2.41
N LYS A 16 -0.37 24.80 -1.11
CA LYS A 16 -0.62 26.17 -0.67
C LYS A 16 0.63 27.01 -0.95
N LYS A 17 0.79 27.48 -2.18
CA LYS A 17 1.31 28.81 -2.43
C LYS A 17 0.10 29.68 -2.73
N THR A 18 -0.01 30.79 -2.02
CA THR A 18 -0.94 31.88 -2.31
C THR A 18 -0.72 32.35 -3.74
N TYR A 19 -1.53 31.87 -4.67
CA TYR A 19 -1.66 32.44 -6.01
C TYR A 19 -3.14 32.53 -6.32
N ASP A 20 -3.59 33.77 -6.51
CA ASP A 20 -4.95 34.14 -6.88
C ASP A 20 -5.37 33.41 -8.16
N ASP A 21 -6.55 32.80 -8.10
CA ASP A 21 -7.48 32.44 -9.18
C ASP A 21 -6.94 32.40 -10.62
N ALA A 22 -6.10 31.41 -10.89
CA ALA A 22 -5.99 30.80 -12.21
C ALA A 22 -5.64 29.32 -12.02
N VAL A 23 -6.30 28.44 -12.79
CA VAL A 23 -5.95 27.01 -12.84
C VAL A 23 -4.46 26.92 -13.22
N PRO A 24 -3.59 26.32 -12.39
CA PRO A 24 -2.17 26.30 -12.74
C PRO A 24 -2.01 25.41 -13.96
N GLU A 25 -1.47 25.99 -15.04
CA GLU A 25 -0.45 25.28 -15.79
C GLU A 25 0.59 24.87 -14.75
N ILE A 26 0.59 23.59 -14.36
CA ILE A 26 1.54 23.08 -13.37
C ILE A 26 2.90 23.22 -14.03
N ASP A 27 3.65 24.22 -13.60
CA ASP A 27 5.02 24.44 -14.03
C ASP A 27 5.82 23.17 -13.68
N PRO A 28 6.39 22.46 -14.65
CA PRO A 28 7.23 21.31 -14.39
C PRO A 28 8.35 21.63 -13.40
N GLU A 29 8.89 22.86 -13.39
CA GLU A 29 9.92 23.31 -12.43
C GLU A 29 9.47 23.21 -10.96
N GLU A 30 8.17 23.35 -10.67
CA GLU A 30 7.61 23.15 -9.32
C GLU A 30 7.46 21.67 -8.93
N LEU A 31 7.39 20.75 -9.89
CA LEU A 31 7.40 19.29 -9.66
C LEU A 31 8.80 18.76 -9.31
N TYR A 32 9.89 19.41 -9.76
CA TYR A 32 11.26 18.94 -9.47
C TYR A 32 11.71 19.15 -8.02
N GLY A 33 10.91 19.86 -7.20
CA GLY A 33 11.11 19.94 -5.75
C GLY A 33 10.53 18.77 -4.96
N VAL A 34 9.88 17.81 -5.62
CA VAL A 34 9.24 16.66 -4.99
C VAL A 34 10.25 15.52 -4.81
N ASN A 35 10.27 14.89 -3.64
CA ASN A 35 11.18 13.79 -3.30
C ASN A 35 11.09 12.65 -4.33
N ASP A 36 12.23 12.00 -4.63
CA ASP A 36 12.27 10.84 -5.54
C ASP A 36 11.38 9.72 -4.97
N PRO A 37 10.39 9.19 -5.71
CA PRO A 37 9.53 8.12 -5.22
C PRO A 37 10.33 6.88 -4.78
N GLU A 38 11.54 6.67 -5.32
CA GLU A 38 12.41 5.57 -4.87
C GLU A 38 12.85 5.69 -3.41
N GLU A 39 12.87 6.90 -2.83
CA GLU A 39 13.19 7.08 -1.40
C GLU A 39 12.11 6.44 -0.51
N TYR A 40 10.83 6.56 -0.87
CA TYR A 40 9.71 5.94 -0.16
C TYR A 40 9.61 4.43 -0.36
N LEU A 41 10.32 3.87 -1.35
CA LEU A 41 10.34 2.44 -1.66
C LEU A 41 11.57 1.71 -1.11
N ARG A 42 12.33 2.41 -0.26
CA ARG A 42 13.52 1.92 0.45
C ARG A 42 13.35 1.80 1.98
N PRO A 43 12.14 1.74 2.59
CA PRO A 43 12.10 1.63 4.05
C PRO A 43 12.79 0.33 4.48
N GLU A 44 13.58 0.43 5.55
CA GLU A 44 13.91 -0.74 6.36
C GLU A 44 12.59 -1.30 6.91
N PRO A 45 12.51 -2.61 7.18
CA PRO A 45 11.26 -3.26 7.61
C PRO A 45 10.56 -2.45 8.70
N ASP A 46 9.24 -2.30 8.54
CA ASP A 46 8.33 -1.58 9.43
C ASP A 46 8.20 -2.30 10.80
N VAL A 47 9.32 -2.46 11.51
CA VAL A 47 9.32 -2.95 12.88
C VAL A 47 9.16 -1.74 13.79
N ILE A 48 7.91 -1.36 14.03
CA ILE A 48 7.54 -0.48 15.13
C ILE A 48 7.72 -1.27 16.43
N LEU A 49 8.97 -1.37 16.88
CA LEU A 49 9.27 -1.73 18.26
C LEU A 49 8.91 -0.51 19.11
N GLU A 50 7.81 -0.63 19.86
CA GLU A 50 7.38 0.28 20.94
C GLU A 50 6.46 1.46 20.53
N ALA A 51 5.16 1.20 20.64
CA ALA A 51 4.13 1.99 21.37
C ALA A 51 4.34 3.51 21.59
N THR A 52 4.84 4.26 20.62
CA THR A 52 4.84 5.72 20.64
C THR A 52 3.91 6.24 19.56
N GLY A 53 2.62 6.06 19.82
CA GLY A 53 1.55 6.66 19.01
C GLY A 53 1.84 8.14 18.76
N GLY A 54 1.97 8.51 17.48
CA GLY A 54 2.08 9.88 17.00
C GLY A 54 3.46 10.34 16.50
N LEU A 55 4.58 9.66 16.81
CA LEU A 55 5.91 10.09 16.33
C LEU A 55 6.35 9.46 14.99
N LEU A 56 5.65 8.43 14.51
CA LEU A 56 6.08 7.63 13.36
C LEU A 56 5.78 8.29 12.01
N CYS A 57 4.73 9.11 11.92
CA CYS A 57 4.45 9.93 10.73
C CYS A 57 5.55 10.99 10.44
N HIS A 58 6.52 11.16 11.36
CA HIS A 58 7.70 12.02 11.18
C HIS A 58 8.91 11.27 10.58
N GLN A 59 8.86 9.93 10.45
CA GLN A 59 9.80 9.23 9.60
C GLN A 59 9.47 9.61 8.15
N ARG A 60 10.40 10.33 7.52
CA ARG A 60 10.23 11.04 6.23
C ARG A 60 9.69 10.20 5.06
N LEU A 61 9.61 8.88 5.19
CA LEU A 61 9.43 7.94 4.07
C LEU A 61 8.28 6.93 4.27
N LEU A 62 7.57 6.95 5.40
CA LEU A 62 6.51 5.99 5.70
C LEU A 62 5.17 6.39 5.08
N LEU A 63 4.59 5.58 4.19
CA LEU A 63 3.33 5.91 3.50
C LEU A 63 2.08 5.59 4.34
N GLY A 64 2.17 4.57 5.18
CA GLY A 64 1.14 4.10 6.07
C GLY A 64 1.74 3.09 7.04
N TYR A 65 0.97 2.70 8.04
CA TYR A 65 1.35 1.61 8.94
C TYR A 65 0.13 0.98 9.58
N TYR A 66 0.32 -0.25 10.03
CA TYR A 66 -0.61 -1.00 10.84
C TYR A 66 -0.19 -0.97 12.32
N GLU A 67 -1.10 -0.58 13.21
CA GLU A 67 -0.96 -0.75 14.66
C GLU A 67 -1.48 -2.12 15.08
N PRO A 68 -0.61 -3.03 15.58
CA PRO A 68 -1.01 -4.37 16.01
C PRO A 68 -2.12 -4.38 17.05
N MET A 69 -2.89 -5.47 17.09
CA MET A 69 -4.05 -5.57 17.97
C MET A 69 -3.63 -5.60 19.45
N GLY A 70 -3.93 -4.51 20.18
CA GLY A 70 -4.11 -4.54 21.63
C GLY A 70 -5.56 -4.92 21.99
N GLU A 71 -6.48 -3.96 21.83
CA GLU A 71 -7.93 -4.20 21.87
C GLU A 71 -8.57 -4.21 20.46
N THR A 72 -8.05 -3.38 19.55
CA THR A 72 -8.47 -3.34 18.13
C THR A 72 -7.30 -2.85 17.28
N GLY A 73 -6.99 -3.57 16.21
CA GLY A 73 -5.96 -3.15 15.24
C GLY A 73 -6.42 -1.95 14.42
N LYS A 74 -5.48 -1.10 14.01
CA LYS A 74 -5.77 0.15 13.26
C LYS A 74 -4.84 0.29 12.07
N ILE A 75 -5.39 0.78 10.96
CA ILE A 75 -4.63 1.16 9.78
C ILE A 75 -4.55 2.68 9.73
N VAL A 76 -3.33 3.21 9.60
CA VAL A 76 -3.04 4.64 9.53
C VAL A 76 -2.40 4.95 8.17
N LEU A 77 -2.91 5.98 7.49
CA LEU A 77 -2.35 6.50 6.24
C LEU A 77 -1.70 7.86 6.50
N CYS A 78 -0.43 8.02 6.11
CA CYS A 78 0.33 9.25 6.30
C CYS A 78 0.08 10.19 5.13
N ALA A 79 -0.94 11.05 5.24
CA ALA A 79 -1.47 11.80 4.10
C ALA A 79 -0.45 12.71 3.39
N MET A 80 0.47 13.32 4.13
CA MET A 80 1.53 14.17 3.56
C MET A 80 2.58 13.35 2.81
N ASN A 81 3.03 12.23 3.38
CA ASN A 81 3.98 11.34 2.72
C ASN A 81 3.37 10.70 1.46
N LEU A 82 2.08 10.35 1.51
CA LEU A 82 1.32 9.89 0.33
C LEU A 82 1.26 10.97 -0.76
N LYS A 83 1.07 12.24 -0.38
CA LYS A 83 1.08 13.37 -1.32
C LYS A 83 2.43 13.50 -2.00
N ASP A 84 3.52 13.49 -1.23
CA ASP A 84 4.85 13.64 -1.79
C ASP A 84 5.22 12.46 -2.69
N PHE A 85 4.90 11.23 -2.27
CA PHE A 85 5.09 10.03 -3.07
C PHE A 85 4.27 10.07 -4.37
N PHE A 86 2.98 10.43 -4.29
CA PHE A 86 2.11 10.59 -5.46
C PHE A 86 2.70 11.59 -6.46
N TRP A 87 3.07 12.79 -6.01
CA TRP A 87 3.63 13.80 -6.90
C TRP A 87 5.00 13.40 -7.44
N GLY A 88 5.80 12.63 -6.69
CA GLY A 88 7.05 12.04 -7.17
C GLY A 88 6.83 11.07 -8.33
N LEU A 89 5.80 10.21 -8.23
CA LEU A 89 5.39 9.33 -9.33
C LEU A 89 4.92 10.11 -10.57
N MET A 90 4.11 11.17 -10.37
CA MET A 90 3.62 12.00 -11.47
C MET A 90 4.76 12.79 -12.15
N ALA A 91 5.70 13.33 -11.38
CA ALA A 91 6.91 13.99 -11.91
C ALA A 91 7.74 13.02 -12.74
N LYS A 92 7.87 11.77 -12.29
CA LYS A 92 8.57 10.73 -13.04
C LYS A 92 7.86 10.37 -14.34
N ALA A 93 6.54 10.18 -14.31
CA ALA A 93 5.75 9.93 -15.51
C ALA A 93 5.91 11.06 -16.54
N PHE A 94 5.88 12.32 -16.08
CA PHE A 94 6.11 13.48 -16.93
C PHE A 94 7.51 13.47 -17.55
N LYS A 95 8.56 13.23 -16.75
CA LYS A 95 9.94 13.14 -17.22
C LYS A 95 10.15 12.03 -18.25
N ASP A 96 9.46 10.90 -18.07
CA ASP A 96 9.51 9.76 -18.98
C ASP A 96 8.63 9.96 -20.24
N GLY A 97 7.98 11.13 -20.37
CA GLY A 97 7.16 11.47 -21.54
C GLY A 97 5.79 10.80 -21.57
N ILE A 98 5.31 10.29 -20.44
CA ILE A 98 4.04 9.57 -20.33
C ILE A 98 2.88 10.57 -20.37
N PRO A 99 1.96 10.45 -21.34
CA PRO A 99 0.87 11.40 -21.47
C PRO A 99 -0.22 11.18 -20.41
N PHE A 100 -0.60 12.25 -19.72
CA PHE A 100 -1.73 12.24 -18.78
C PHE A 100 -2.53 13.55 -18.82
N ARG A 101 -3.78 13.49 -18.38
CA ARG A 101 -4.74 14.59 -18.30
C ARG A 101 -5.11 14.86 -16.85
N LYS A 102 -5.68 16.04 -16.57
CA LYS A 102 -6.21 16.38 -15.24
C LYS A 102 -7.23 15.37 -14.70
N SER A 103 -8.02 14.74 -15.58
CA SER A 103 -8.97 13.68 -15.20
C SER A 103 -8.29 12.46 -14.59
N ASP A 104 -7.03 12.19 -14.94
CA ASP A 104 -6.29 11.00 -14.54
C ASP A 104 -5.83 11.08 -13.07
N PHE A 105 -5.70 12.29 -12.51
CA PHE A 105 -5.18 12.51 -11.16
C PHE A 105 -6.01 11.83 -10.08
N ASN A 106 -7.34 11.80 -10.20
CA ASN A 106 -8.19 11.12 -9.22
C ASN A 106 -7.92 9.61 -9.19
N ALA A 107 -7.77 9.00 -10.36
CA ALA A 107 -7.48 7.57 -10.47
C ALA A 107 -6.05 7.27 -10.01
N ALA A 108 -5.07 8.11 -10.37
CA ALA A 108 -3.69 7.97 -9.93
C ALA A 108 -3.54 8.13 -8.40
N ALA A 109 -4.17 9.14 -7.79
CA ALA A 109 -4.18 9.32 -6.34
C ALA A 109 -4.92 8.16 -5.64
N SER A 110 -6.02 7.67 -6.21
CA SER A 110 -6.71 6.49 -5.69
C SER A 110 -5.79 5.27 -5.71
N LEU A 111 -5.02 5.07 -6.78
CA LEU A 111 -4.06 3.97 -6.88
C LEU A 111 -3.05 4.00 -5.73
N VAL A 112 -2.43 5.15 -5.45
CA VAL A 112 -1.46 5.33 -4.35
C VAL A 112 -2.09 5.07 -2.98
N ALA A 113 -3.29 5.61 -2.74
CA ALA A 113 -4.00 5.39 -1.48
C ALA A 113 -4.38 3.91 -1.28
N TYR A 114 -4.91 3.26 -2.32
CA TYR A 114 -5.31 1.85 -2.25
C TYR A 114 -4.12 0.90 -2.20
N GLN A 115 -3.00 1.21 -2.87
CA GLN A 115 -1.75 0.46 -2.73
C GLN A 115 -1.37 0.37 -1.26
N THR A 116 -1.25 1.52 -0.60
CA THR A 116 -0.83 1.61 0.80
C THR A 116 -1.86 0.92 1.70
N TYR A 117 -3.14 1.22 1.50
CA TYR A 117 -4.22 0.60 2.27
C TYR A 117 -4.25 -0.93 2.17
N TYR A 118 -4.10 -1.51 0.99
CA TYR A 118 -4.12 -2.98 0.83
C TYR A 118 -2.87 -3.66 1.38
N HIS A 119 -1.76 -2.95 1.45
CA HIS A 119 -0.55 -3.42 2.12
C HIS A 119 -0.80 -3.49 3.64
N GLU A 120 -1.25 -2.39 4.25
CA GLU A 120 -1.58 -2.37 5.69
C GLU A 120 -2.73 -3.31 6.08
N LEU A 121 -3.72 -3.48 5.19
CA LEU A 121 -4.80 -4.42 5.41
C LEU A 121 -4.30 -5.86 5.47
N PHE A 122 -3.26 -6.20 4.72
CA PHE A 122 -2.66 -7.52 4.82
C PHE A 122 -2.01 -7.73 6.18
N HIS A 123 -1.27 -6.76 6.71
CA HIS A 123 -0.69 -6.85 8.07
C HIS A 123 -1.77 -7.03 9.13
N TYR A 124 -2.88 -6.29 9.01
CA TYR A 124 -4.06 -6.47 9.88
C TYR A 124 -4.62 -7.90 9.81
N ASP A 125 -4.90 -8.40 8.61
CA ASP A 125 -5.45 -9.75 8.43
C ASP A 125 -4.47 -10.82 8.92
N ALA A 126 -3.18 -10.65 8.62
CA ALA A 126 -2.12 -11.53 9.07
C ALA A 126 -2.05 -11.57 10.60
N ASP A 127 -2.10 -10.43 11.29
CA ASP A 127 -2.09 -10.35 12.75
C ASP A 127 -3.25 -11.14 13.38
N VAL A 128 -4.45 -10.98 12.84
CA VAL A 128 -5.65 -11.73 13.26
C VAL A 128 -5.48 -13.22 13.04
N ILE A 129 -5.06 -13.62 11.83
CA ILE A 129 -4.90 -15.03 11.45
C ILE A 129 -3.78 -15.69 12.27
N LYS A 130 -2.64 -15.02 12.45
CA LYS A 130 -1.53 -15.50 13.30
C LYS A 130 -1.98 -15.68 14.74
N SER A 131 -2.78 -14.75 15.28
CA SER A 131 -3.35 -14.85 16.63
C SER A 131 -4.27 -16.06 16.79
N LEU A 132 -5.03 -16.43 15.74
CA LEU A 132 -5.89 -17.62 15.76
C LEU A 132 -5.09 -18.94 15.70
N PHE A 133 -3.95 -18.95 15.01
CA PHE A 133 -3.20 -20.19 14.72
C PHE A 133 -1.88 -20.34 15.49
N GLY A 134 -1.46 -19.33 16.25
CA GLY A 134 -0.23 -19.37 17.06
C GLY A 134 1.05 -19.28 16.23
N SER A 135 1.00 -18.60 15.09
CA SER A 135 2.09 -18.46 14.14
C SER A 135 3.16 -17.47 14.61
N GLN A 136 4.41 -17.66 14.20
CA GLN A 136 5.50 -16.72 14.49
C GLN A 136 5.58 -15.61 13.43
N TYR A 137 5.93 -14.40 13.87
CA TYR A 137 6.20 -13.28 12.97
C TYR A 137 7.55 -13.46 12.26
N ASP A 138 7.53 -13.34 10.94
CA ASP A 138 8.73 -13.29 10.09
C ASP A 138 8.55 -12.09 9.15
N CYS A 139 9.28 -11.02 9.45
CA CYS A 139 9.10 -9.73 8.82
C CYS A 139 9.29 -9.77 7.31
N ASP A 140 10.42 -10.30 6.82
CA ASP A 140 10.72 -10.35 5.39
C ASP A 140 9.63 -11.09 4.59
N LYS A 141 9.10 -12.18 5.15
CA LYS A 141 8.02 -12.94 4.50
C LYS A 141 6.68 -12.20 4.54
N GLU A 142 6.37 -11.54 5.66
CA GLU A 142 5.14 -10.77 5.78
C GLU A 142 5.13 -9.59 4.80
N GLU A 143 6.23 -8.85 4.70
CA GLU A 143 6.38 -7.73 3.76
C GLU A 143 6.24 -8.16 2.30
N ALA A 144 6.91 -9.25 1.92
CA ALA A 144 6.79 -9.81 0.57
C ALA A 144 5.34 -10.16 0.23
N LEU A 145 4.60 -10.73 1.18
CA LEU A 145 3.20 -11.07 1.01
C LEU A 145 2.29 -9.84 1.01
N ALA A 146 2.55 -8.84 1.86
CA ALA A 146 1.80 -7.60 1.92
C ALA A 146 1.88 -6.82 0.59
N VAL A 147 3.08 -6.70 0.03
CA VAL A 147 3.29 -6.08 -1.29
C VAL A 147 2.59 -6.87 -2.38
N ALA A 148 2.73 -8.20 -2.40
CA ALA A 148 2.06 -9.03 -3.40
C ALA A 148 0.53 -8.95 -3.29
N HIS A 149 -0.02 -8.93 -2.08
CA HIS A 149 -1.45 -8.75 -1.83
C HIS A 149 -1.94 -7.41 -2.40
N SER A 150 -1.23 -6.32 -2.09
CA SER A 150 -1.54 -4.99 -2.60
C SER A 150 -1.50 -4.91 -4.13
N TYR A 151 -0.44 -5.44 -4.75
CA TYR A 151 -0.29 -5.48 -6.21
C TYR A 151 -1.42 -6.26 -6.89
N ARG A 152 -1.79 -7.42 -6.33
CA ARG A 152 -2.85 -8.28 -6.88
C ARG A 152 -4.22 -7.64 -6.76
N SER A 153 -4.51 -7.00 -5.63
CA SER A 153 -5.76 -6.25 -5.41
C SER A 153 -5.94 -5.13 -6.44
N LEU A 154 -4.89 -4.34 -6.70
CA LEU A 154 -4.92 -3.30 -7.73
C LEU A 154 -4.96 -3.87 -9.15
N SER A 155 -4.23 -4.95 -9.42
CA SER A 155 -4.25 -5.63 -10.72
C SER A 155 -5.62 -6.19 -11.06
N ALA A 156 -6.35 -6.73 -10.08
CA ALA A 156 -7.74 -7.19 -10.27
C ALA A 156 -8.68 -6.02 -10.65
N ALA A 157 -8.41 -4.81 -10.14
CA ALA A 157 -9.13 -3.59 -10.48
C ALA A 157 -8.64 -2.89 -11.77
N ARG A 158 -7.68 -3.47 -12.51
CA ARG A 158 -7.04 -2.86 -13.69
C ARG A 158 -8.03 -2.30 -14.71
N LYS A 159 -9.09 -3.05 -15.02
CA LYS A 159 -10.09 -2.60 -16.01
C LYS A 159 -10.76 -1.28 -15.59
N SER A 160 -11.09 -1.13 -14.30
CA SER A 160 -11.70 0.09 -13.77
C SER A 160 -10.73 1.28 -13.83
N TYR A 161 -9.46 1.04 -13.53
CA TYR A 161 -8.42 2.07 -13.66
C TYR A 161 -8.18 2.48 -15.11
N GLN A 162 -8.12 1.52 -16.04
CA GLN A 162 -7.95 1.79 -17.48
C GLN A 162 -9.15 2.52 -18.11
N GLN A 163 -10.32 2.48 -17.48
CA GLN A 163 -11.48 3.30 -17.85
C GLN A 163 -11.43 4.71 -17.27
N SER A 164 -10.68 4.90 -16.19
CA SER A 164 -10.66 6.14 -15.39
C SER A 164 -9.40 6.98 -15.58
N MET A 165 -8.36 6.42 -16.19
CA MET A 165 -7.14 7.13 -16.57
C MET A 165 -6.46 6.50 -17.79
N ASN A 166 -5.47 7.22 -18.35
CA ASN A 166 -4.62 6.69 -19.41
C ASN A 166 -4.03 5.30 -19.03
N PRO A 167 -4.21 4.25 -19.85
CA PRO A 167 -3.64 2.93 -19.60
C PRO A 167 -2.11 2.88 -19.51
N GLU A 168 -1.42 3.76 -20.23
CA GLU A 168 0.04 3.90 -20.18
C GLU A 168 0.47 4.50 -18.83
N LEU A 169 -0.23 5.54 -18.36
CA LEU A 169 -0.04 6.08 -17.02
C LEU A 169 -0.30 5.02 -15.95
N PHE A 170 -1.39 4.26 -16.03
CA PHE A 170 -1.65 3.18 -15.07
C PHE A 170 -0.48 2.18 -15.00
N SER A 171 0.03 1.76 -16.16
CA SER A 171 1.10 0.77 -16.22
C SER A 171 2.40 1.35 -15.66
N HIS A 172 2.72 2.60 -15.99
CA HIS A 172 3.85 3.33 -15.43
C HIS A 172 3.75 3.46 -13.90
N LEU A 173 2.61 3.90 -13.37
CA LEU A 173 2.39 4.03 -11.94
C LEU A 173 2.51 2.68 -11.22
N MET A 174 1.93 1.60 -11.77
CA MET A 174 2.07 0.25 -11.20
C MET A 174 3.54 -0.21 -11.18
N ASP A 175 4.28 0.02 -12.26
CA ASP A 175 5.69 -0.41 -12.35
C ASP A 175 6.60 0.36 -11.38
N HIS A 176 6.31 1.64 -11.17
CA HIS A 176 7.11 2.49 -10.30
C HIS A 176 6.71 2.37 -8.83
N ALA A 177 5.42 2.31 -8.52
CA ALA A 177 4.95 2.25 -7.15
C ALA A 177 5.24 0.91 -6.46
N PHE A 178 5.57 -0.14 -7.23
CA PHE A 178 5.95 -1.45 -6.72
C PHE A 178 7.44 -1.80 -6.95
N ARG A 179 8.28 -0.79 -7.21
CA ARG A 179 9.73 -0.95 -7.41
C ARG A 179 10.51 -0.98 -6.09
N TYR A 180 10.05 -1.77 -5.14
CA TYR A 180 10.74 -1.95 -3.86
C TYR A 180 12.12 -2.60 -4.03
N THR A 181 13.06 -2.17 -3.20
CA THR A 181 14.47 -2.62 -3.26
C THR A 181 15.00 -3.17 -1.94
N SER A 182 14.34 -2.88 -0.81
CA SER A 182 14.68 -3.42 0.50
C SER A 182 14.40 -4.93 0.59
N PRO A 183 15.14 -5.68 1.44
CA PRO A 183 14.84 -7.07 1.78
C PRO A 183 13.38 -7.24 2.23
N GLY A 184 12.80 -8.42 1.98
CA GLY A 184 11.38 -8.67 2.23
C GLY A 184 10.51 -8.09 1.13
N TYR A 185 10.43 -6.75 1.05
CA TYR A 185 9.64 -6.07 0.03
C TYR A 185 10.02 -6.53 -1.38
N ARG A 186 11.31 -6.45 -1.79
CA ARG A 186 11.75 -6.77 -3.16
C ARG A 186 11.41 -8.19 -3.64
N ASP A 187 11.22 -9.11 -2.70
CA ASP A 187 11.00 -10.54 -2.95
C ASP A 187 9.53 -10.85 -3.29
N TRP A 188 8.63 -9.86 -3.19
CA TRP A 188 7.20 -9.97 -3.51
C TRP A 188 6.91 -10.59 -4.88
N ARG A 189 7.78 -10.33 -5.87
CA ARG A 189 7.65 -10.85 -7.24
C ARG A 189 7.67 -12.39 -7.28
N ASN A 190 8.35 -13.02 -6.32
CA ASN A 190 8.43 -14.48 -6.22
C ASN A 190 7.11 -15.11 -5.75
N VAL A 191 6.20 -14.31 -5.18
CA VAL A 191 4.93 -14.75 -4.60
C VAL A 191 3.71 -14.06 -5.23
N ASN A 192 3.89 -13.40 -6.38
CA ASN A 192 2.81 -12.64 -7.03
C ASN A 192 1.79 -13.53 -7.79
N ASP A 193 2.20 -14.70 -8.28
CA ASP A 193 1.28 -15.67 -8.89
C ASP A 193 0.22 -16.18 -7.90
N ASP A 194 -1.01 -16.50 -8.33
CA ASP A 194 -2.11 -16.90 -7.43
C ASP A 194 -1.75 -18.10 -6.57
N GLN A 195 -1.23 -19.14 -7.21
CA GLN A 195 -0.86 -20.36 -6.52
C GLN A 195 0.43 -20.18 -5.70
N ALA A 196 1.37 -19.36 -6.19
CA ALA A 196 2.56 -19.01 -5.42
C ALA A 196 2.20 -18.25 -4.13
N PHE A 197 1.30 -17.27 -4.23
CA PHE A 197 0.81 -16.46 -3.12
C PHE A 197 0.14 -17.33 -2.05
N LYS A 198 -0.84 -18.15 -2.44
CA LYS A 198 -1.58 -19.01 -1.50
C LYS A 198 -0.67 -20.00 -0.77
N ARG A 199 0.28 -20.60 -1.48
CA ARG A 199 1.31 -21.47 -0.88
C ARG A 199 2.22 -20.72 0.08
N ALA A 200 2.65 -19.52 -0.30
CA ALA A 200 3.49 -18.68 0.55
C ALA A 200 2.74 -18.26 1.83
N LEU A 201 1.47 -17.86 1.71
CA LEU A 201 0.59 -17.55 2.84
C LEU A 201 0.42 -18.75 3.78
N LEU A 202 0.12 -19.94 3.25
CA LEU A 202 0.00 -21.15 4.07
C LEU A 202 1.30 -21.47 4.82
N ARG A 203 2.45 -21.32 4.17
CA ARG A 203 3.76 -21.52 4.81
C ARG A 203 4.08 -20.45 5.85
N TYR A 204 3.62 -19.21 5.61
CA TYR A 204 3.84 -18.09 6.52
C TYR A 204 3.03 -18.27 7.81
N ILE A 205 1.72 -18.50 7.68
CA ILE A 205 0.84 -18.75 8.83
C ILE A 205 1.18 -20.11 9.48
N ASN A 206 1.46 -21.14 8.70
CA ASN A 206 1.77 -22.48 9.20
C ASN A 206 0.87 -22.99 10.35
N PRO A 207 -0.47 -23.10 10.15
CA PRO A 207 -1.38 -23.54 11.20
C PRO A 207 -1.00 -24.91 11.77
N ALA A 208 -1.13 -25.07 13.09
CA ALA A 208 -1.02 -26.39 13.71
C ALA A 208 -2.02 -27.36 13.04
N ASN A 209 -1.54 -28.53 12.62
CA ASN A 209 -2.30 -29.56 11.88
C ASN A 209 -2.61 -29.25 10.40
N SER A 210 -2.00 -28.23 9.78
CA SER A 210 -2.14 -27.94 8.35
C SER A 210 -1.96 -29.19 7.46
N ASN A 211 -0.91 -29.97 7.71
CA ASN A 211 -0.64 -31.24 7.01
C ASN A 211 -1.75 -32.28 7.22
N ARG A 212 -2.28 -32.40 8.45
CA ARG A 212 -3.37 -33.34 8.74
C ARG A 212 -4.64 -32.94 7.99
N LEU A 213 -4.98 -31.65 7.99
CA LEU A 213 -6.16 -31.13 7.29
C LEU A 213 -6.02 -31.30 5.78
N ALA A 214 -4.86 -30.96 5.21
CA ALA A 214 -4.56 -31.18 3.79
C ALA A 214 -4.67 -32.66 3.39
N ASN A 215 -4.13 -33.57 4.21
CA ASN A 215 -4.24 -35.03 3.98
C ASN A 215 -5.68 -35.56 4.04
N ASN A 216 -6.59 -34.81 4.67
CA ASN A 216 -8.03 -35.12 4.69
C ASN A 216 -8.81 -34.36 3.60
N GLY A 217 -8.11 -33.78 2.61
CA GLY A 217 -8.72 -33.10 1.48
C GLY A 217 -9.20 -31.67 1.75
N VAL A 218 -8.83 -31.07 2.90
CA VAL A 218 -9.16 -29.68 3.19
C VAL A 218 -8.21 -28.75 2.42
N PRO A 219 -8.70 -27.86 1.54
CA PRO A 219 -7.86 -26.94 0.78
C PRO A 219 -7.43 -25.76 1.66
N MET A 220 -6.43 -25.99 2.53
CA MET A 220 -5.96 -25.00 3.51
C MET A 220 -5.48 -23.70 2.87
N GLU A 221 -4.91 -23.78 1.67
CA GLU A 221 -4.48 -22.63 0.87
C GLU A 221 -5.65 -21.69 0.54
N ASP A 222 -6.76 -22.23 0.03
CA ASP A 222 -7.95 -21.45 -0.31
C ASP A 222 -8.68 -20.97 0.92
N LEU A 223 -8.67 -21.74 2.01
CA LEU A 223 -9.28 -21.34 3.28
C LEU A 223 -8.59 -20.10 3.84
N LEU A 224 -7.25 -20.12 3.99
CA LEU A 224 -6.51 -18.97 4.50
C LEU A 224 -6.61 -17.76 3.57
N TYR A 225 -6.55 -18.00 2.25
CA TYR A 225 -6.75 -16.92 1.29
C TYR A 225 -8.14 -16.29 1.39
N GLY A 226 -9.18 -17.11 1.60
CA GLY A 226 -10.55 -16.63 1.81
C GLY A 226 -10.76 -15.91 3.15
N MET A 227 -9.86 -16.11 4.12
CA MET A 227 -9.87 -15.34 5.36
C MET A 227 -9.37 -13.91 5.16
N LEU A 228 -8.43 -13.68 4.23
CA LEU A 228 -8.00 -12.34 3.84
C LEU A 228 -9.20 -11.53 3.32
N GLY A 229 -9.42 -10.34 3.87
CA GLY A 229 -10.54 -9.45 3.54
C GLY A 229 -11.91 -9.88 4.08
N SER A 230 -12.02 -11.05 4.71
CA SER A 230 -13.23 -11.44 5.47
C SER A 230 -13.23 -10.81 6.87
N VAL A 231 -12.05 -10.47 7.37
CA VAL A 231 -11.88 -9.77 8.64
C VAL A 231 -12.15 -8.29 8.39
N LYS A 232 -13.15 -7.75 9.10
CA LYS A 232 -13.43 -6.31 9.03
C LYS A 232 -12.44 -5.59 9.93
N ALA A 233 -11.61 -4.72 9.35
CA ALA A 233 -10.76 -3.81 10.11
C ALA A 233 -11.59 -2.98 11.11
N GLY A 234 -11.13 -2.92 12.36
CA GLY A 234 -11.81 -2.23 13.45
C GLY A 234 -11.98 -0.74 13.19
N THR A 235 -10.97 -0.07 12.62
CA THR A 235 -11.08 1.32 12.12
C THR A 235 -9.88 1.65 11.20
N ALA A 236 -10.12 2.36 10.10
CA ALA A 236 -9.06 3.00 9.30
C ALA A 236 -9.05 4.50 9.60
N LEU A 237 -7.89 5.04 9.94
CA LEU A 237 -7.69 6.43 10.37
C LEU A 237 -6.72 7.16 9.43
N ILE A 238 -6.75 8.49 9.46
CA ILE A 238 -5.74 9.35 8.84
C ILE A 238 -5.09 10.18 9.93
N GLU A 239 -3.77 10.28 9.88
CA GLU A 239 -3.04 11.34 10.57
C GLU A 239 -2.73 12.48 9.58
N GLU A 240 -3.35 13.64 9.80
CA GLU A 240 -3.01 14.88 9.12
C GLU A 240 -2.02 15.66 9.99
N THR A 241 -0.74 15.67 9.62
CA THR A 241 0.24 16.55 10.27
C THR A 241 0.20 17.91 9.57
N VAL A 242 -0.45 18.91 10.19
CA VAL A 242 -0.33 20.31 9.79
C VAL A 242 1.03 20.81 10.29
N ILE A 243 1.96 21.07 9.38
CA ILE A 243 3.20 21.82 9.65
C ILE A 243 2.93 23.29 9.38
#